data_AF-A0A832SRE1-F1
#
_entry.id   AF-A0A832SRE1-F1
#
_cell.length_a   1.000
_cell.length_b   1.000
_cell.length_c   1.000
_cell.angle_alpha   90.00
_cell.angle_beta   90.00
_cell.angle_gamma   90.00
#
_symmetry.space_group_name_H-M   'P 1'
#
loop_
_entity.id
_entity.type
_entity.pdbx_description
1 polymer ?
#
loop_
_entity_poly.entity_id
_entity_poly.type
_entity_poly.pdbx_seq_one_letter_code
_entity_poly.pdbx_strand_id
1 'polypeptide(L)'
;MKLLVILLGKCRTCGEEVEAVSKGDAKCPKCGGPVEFYGGKEVVKLLDCEIRDWERIAVLSPTAQQMVLQALESGTAPKELYPLLLKLKDAGALICT
;
A
#
# COMPACT_ATOMS: atom_id res chain seq x y z
N MET A 1 -3.68 -10.04 -0.28
CA MET A 1 -2.82 -9.00 -0.91
C MET A 1 -3.31 -8.69 -2.31
N LYS A 2 -3.30 -7.41 -2.70
CA LYS A 2 -3.75 -6.98 -4.03
C LYS A 2 -2.98 -5.76 -4.51
N LEU A 3 -2.60 -5.73 -5.77
CA LEU A 3 -2.08 -4.52 -6.42
C LEU A 3 -3.23 -3.53 -6.65
N LEU A 4 -3.03 -2.30 -6.20
CA LEU A 4 -3.95 -1.19 -6.37
C LEU A 4 -3.21 0.00 -6.98
N VAL A 5 -3.94 0.81 -7.74
CA VAL A 5 -3.46 2.12 -8.17
C VAL A 5 -4.13 3.14 -7.27
N ILE A 6 -3.33 3.88 -6.50
CA ILE A 6 -3.80 5.05 -5.77
C ILE A 6 -3.59 6.25 -6.69
N LEU A 7 -4.68 6.91 -7.05
CA LEU A 7 -4.67 8.15 -7.81
C LEU A 7 -4.38 9.32 -6.87
N LEU A 8 -3.48 10.20 -7.32
CA LEU A 8 -3.13 11.43 -6.64
C LEU A 8 -3.81 12.59 -7.34
N GLY A 9 -4.56 13.37 -6.57
CA GLY A 9 -5.26 14.53 -7.07
C GLY A 9 -5.22 15.69 -6.08
N LYS A 10 -5.59 16.87 -6.58
CA LYS A 10 -5.66 18.10 -5.78
C LYS A 10 -7.05 18.70 -5.92
N CYS A 11 -7.64 19.13 -4.80
CA CYS A 11 -8.90 19.83 -4.83
C CYS A 11 -8.73 21.22 -5.48
N ARG A 12 -9.56 21.54 -6.47
CA ARG A 12 -9.53 22.86 -7.13
C ARG A 12 -10.06 24.00 -6.25
N THR A 13 -10.83 23.67 -5.21
CA THR A 13 -11.47 24.67 -4.32
C THR A 13 -10.58 25.06 -3.15
N CYS A 14 -10.02 24.08 -2.43
CA CYS A 14 -9.24 24.34 -1.21
C CYS A 14 -7.77 23.93 -1.32
N GLY A 15 -7.34 23.32 -2.43
CA GLY A 15 -5.95 22.90 -2.65
C GLY A 15 -5.51 21.65 -1.90
N GLU A 16 -6.41 20.97 -1.18
CA GLU A 16 -6.12 19.74 -0.43
C GLU A 16 -5.67 18.60 -1.36
N GLU A 17 -4.66 17.83 -0.95
CA GLU A 17 -4.26 16.61 -1.64
C GLU A 17 -5.26 15.48 -1.35
N VAL A 18 -5.61 14.72 -2.38
CA VAL A 18 -6.62 13.66 -2.32
C VAL A 18 -6.03 12.39 -2.92
N GLU A 19 -6.03 11.33 -2.12
CA GLU A 19 -5.70 9.98 -2.57
C GLU A 19 -7.00 9.19 -2.79
N ALA A 20 -7.18 8.61 -3.99
CA ALA A 20 -8.39 7.85 -4.34
C ALA A 20 -8.06 6.55 -5.07
N VAL A 21 -8.83 5.50 -4.80
CA VAL A 21 -8.65 4.18 -5.45
C VAL A 21 -9.41 4.09 -6.78
N SER A 22 -10.36 5.00 -7.03
CA SER A 22 -11.13 5.09 -8.26
C SER A 22 -11.46 6.55 -8.61
N LYS A 23 -11.61 6.85 -9.90
CA LYS A 23 -12.03 8.19 -10.37
C LYS A 23 -13.51 8.48 -10.10
N GLY A 24 -14.33 7.44 -9.88
CA GLY A 24 -15.80 7.54 -9.89
C GLY A 24 -16.41 8.41 -8.80
N ASP A 25 -15.74 8.54 -7.64
CA ASP A 25 -16.37 9.07 -6.42
C ASP A 25 -15.53 10.14 -5.70
N ALA A 26 -14.45 10.64 -6.31
CA ALA A 26 -13.48 11.47 -5.62
C ALA A 26 -13.94 12.93 -5.51
N LYS A 27 -14.69 13.22 -4.45
CA LYS A 27 -14.86 14.59 -3.93
C LYS A 27 -13.78 14.88 -2.89
N CYS A 28 -13.41 16.14 -2.74
CA CYS A 28 -12.51 16.53 -1.68
C CYS A 28 -13.14 16.18 -0.31
N PRO A 29 -12.47 15.41 0.56
CA PRO A 29 -13.04 15.02 1.85
C PRO A 29 -13.29 16.21 2.79
N LYS A 30 -12.61 17.33 2.53
CA LYS A 30 -12.66 18.54 3.36
C LYS A 30 -13.78 19.50 2.98
N CYS A 31 -14.03 19.70 1.68
CA CYS A 31 -14.97 20.72 1.20
C CYS A 31 -16.00 20.19 0.18
N GLY A 32 -15.91 18.92 -0.22
CA GLY A 32 -16.79 18.32 -1.22
C GLY A 32 -16.56 18.80 -2.67
N GLY A 33 -15.59 19.71 -2.88
CA GLY A 33 -15.28 20.29 -4.19
C GLY A 33 -14.65 19.29 -5.18
N PRO A 34 -14.59 19.67 -6.48
CA PRO A 34 -14.03 18.81 -7.52
C PRO A 34 -12.52 18.60 -7.32
N VAL A 35 -12.07 17.39 -7.62
CA VAL A 35 -10.67 16.96 -7.53
C VAL A 35 -10.10 16.80 -8.93
N GLU A 36 -8.92 17.36 -9.16
CA GLU A 36 -8.16 17.19 -10.38
C GLU A 36 -7.02 16.22 -10.15
N PHE A 37 -7.04 15.10 -10.88
CA PHE A 37 -6.03 14.06 -10.77
C PHE A 37 -4.84 14.35 -11.68
N TYR A 38 -3.63 14.25 -11.14
CA TYR A 38 -2.38 14.52 -11.87
C TYR A 38 -1.43 13.33 -11.89
N GLY A 39 -1.72 12.24 -11.16
CA GLY A 39 -0.87 11.07 -11.16
C GLY A 39 -1.50 9.86 -10.49
N GLY A 40 -0.71 8.80 -10.39
CA GLY A 40 -1.04 7.63 -9.61
C GLY A 40 0.20 6.89 -9.19
N LYS A 41 0.14 6.23 -8.03
CA LYS A 41 1.17 5.33 -7.51
C LYS A 41 0.60 3.93 -7.42
N GLU A 42 1.34 2.95 -7.91
CA GLU A 42 1.01 1.54 -7.72
C GLU A 42 1.49 1.11 -6.33
N VAL A 43 0.57 0.57 -5.54
CA VAL A 43 0.87 0.03 -4.22
C VAL A 43 0.30 -1.38 -4.10
N VAL A 44 0.92 -2.16 -3.25
CA VAL A 44 0.35 -3.42 -2.78
C VAL A 44 -0.45 -3.12 -1.53
N LYS A 45 -1.75 -3.39 -1.55
CA LYS A 45 -2.53 -3.45 -0.32
C LYS A 45 -2.29 -4.79 0.35
N LEU A 46 -1.65 -4.74 1.51
CA LEU A 46 -1.61 -5.83 2.45
C LEU A 46 -2.99 -5.84 3.13
N LEU A 47 -3.66 -6.99 3.10
CA LEU A 47 -4.93 -7.15 3.81
C LEU A 47 -4.59 -7.38 5.30
N ASP A 48 -5.34 -8.23 5.99
CA ASP A 48 -4.93 -8.71 7.32
C ASP A 48 -3.78 -9.71 7.15
N CYS A 49 -2.58 -9.18 6.89
CA CYS A 49 -1.35 -9.93 6.72
C CYS A 49 -0.55 -9.92 8.03
N GLU A 50 -0.09 -11.08 8.47
CA GLU A 50 0.65 -11.26 9.72
C GLU A 50 1.87 -12.15 9.51
N ILE A 51 2.91 -11.95 10.34
CA ILE A 51 4.10 -12.80 10.37
C ILE A 51 3.80 -14.06 11.18
N ARG A 52 3.98 -15.22 10.54
CA ARG A 52 3.84 -16.53 11.18
C ARG A 52 5.19 -17.14 11.55
N ASP A 53 6.23 -16.89 10.74
CA ASP A 53 7.57 -17.47 10.91
C ASP A 53 8.61 -16.35 10.95
N TRP A 54 8.99 -15.96 12.17
CA TRP A 54 9.99 -14.92 12.41
C TRP A 54 11.40 -15.32 12.00
N GLU A 55 11.73 -16.62 12.02
CA GLU A 55 13.06 -17.10 11.62
C GLU A 55 13.27 -16.84 10.13
N ARG A 56 12.25 -17.07 9.30
CA ARG A 56 12.32 -16.78 7.86
C ARG A 56 12.45 -15.30 7.56
N ILE A 57 11.83 -14.43 8.36
CA ILE A 57 12.00 -12.98 8.22
C ILE A 57 13.42 -12.56 8.63
N ALA A 58 13.98 -13.18 9.68
CA ALA A 58 15.32 -12.87 10.18
C ALA A 58 16.45 -13.19 9.18
N VAL A 59 16.22 -14.07 8.20
CA VAL A 59 17.19 -14.39 7.13
C VAL A 59 17.27 -13.28 6.07
N LEU A 60 16.28 -12.39 5.98
CA LEU A 60 16.31 -11.28 5.05
C LEU A 60 17.39 -10.26 5.43
N SER A 61 17.82 -9.42 4.47
CA SER A 61 18.71 -8.30 4.80
C SER A 61 18.03 -7.32 5.76
N PRO A 62 18.77 -6.58 6.60
CA PRO A 62 18.17 -5.63 7.55
C PRO A 62 17.22 -4.62 6.89
N THR A 63 17.57 -4.14 5.69
CA THR A 63 16.72 -3.25 4.90
C THR A 63 15.41 -3.93 4.49
N ALA A 64 15.48 -5.17 4.00
CA ALA A 64 14.29 -5.92 3.60
C ALA A 64 13.40 -6.25 4.81
N GLN A 65 13.99 -6.56 5.97
CA GLN A 65 13.24 -6.75 7.22
C GLN A 65 12.46 -5.48 7.57
N GLN A 66 13.13 -4.32 7.60
CA GLN A 66 12.49 -3.03 7.91
C GLN A 66 11.37 -2.71 6.92
N MET A 67 11.59 -2.91 5.62
CA MET A 67 10.57 -2.67 4.60
C MET A 67 9.34 -3.57 4.78
N VAL A 68 9.54 -4.85 5.09
CA VAL A 68 8.42 -5.79 5.33
C VAL A 68 7.64 -5.39 6.58
N LEU A 69 8.33 -5.04 7.68
CA LEU A 69 7.68 -4.62 8.92
C LEU A 69 6.86 -3.34 8.73
N GLN A 70 7.45 -2.32 8.11
CA GLN A 70 6.74 -1.06 7.80
C GLN A 70 5.54 -1.30 6.87
N ALA A 71 5.67 -2.22 5.92
CA ALA A 71 4.58 -2.55 5.01
C ALA A 71 3.40 -3.21 5.75
N LEU A 72 3.69 -4.14 6.66
CA LEU A 72 2.66 -4.78 7.49
C LEU A 72 1.99 -3.78 8.44
N GLU A 73 2.77 -2.93 9.11
CA GLU A 73 2.25 -1.89 10.01
C GLU A 73 1.35 -0.88 9.29
N SER A 74 1.73 -0.46 8.09
CA SER A 74 0.96 0.52 7.31
C SER A 74 -0.19 -0.11 6.51
N GLY A 75 -0.24 -1.44 6.41
CA GLY A 75 -1.19 -2.16 5.54
C GLY A 75 -0.95 -1.93 4.04
N THR A 76 0.14 -1.28 3.65
CA THR A 76 0.48 -1.01 2.24
C THR A 76 1.97 -1.15 1.98
N ALA A 77 2.33 -1.57 0.78
CA ALA A 77 3.72 -1.70 0.36
C ALA A 77 3.96 -1.04 -1.00
N PRO A 78 5.18 -0.56 -1.27
CA PRO A 78 5.58 -0.19 -2.63
C PRO A 78 5.53 -1.42 -3.55
N LYS A 79 5.22 -1.21 -4.84
CA LYS A 79 5.09 -2.28 -5.84
C LYS A 79 6.35 -3.16 -5.95
N GLU A 80 7.52 -2.55 -5.75
CA GLU A 80 8.82 -3.21 -5.80
C GLU A 80 8.98 -4.28 -4.71
N LEU A 81 8.27 -4.13 -3.58
CA LEU A 81 8.28 -5.10 -2.49
C LEU A 81 7.34 -6.28 -2.75
N TYR A 82 6.45 -6.19 -3.74
CA TYR A 82 5.46 -7.22 -4.04
C TYR A 82 6.04 -8.63 -4.25
N PRO A 83 7.13 -8.81 -5.04
CA PRO A 83 7.69 -10.15 -5.26
C PRO A 83 8.25 -10.76 -3.98
N LEU A 84 8.80 -9.95 -3.07
CA LEU A 84 9.30 -10.43 -1.78
C LEU A 84 8.14 -10.88 -0.90
N LEU A 85 7.10 -10.07 -0.78
CA LEU A 85 5.92 -10.38 0.03
C LEU A 85 5.21 -11.65 -0.46
N LEU A 86 5.13 -11.86 -1.79
CA LEU A 86 4.63 -13.10 -2.38
C LEU A 86 5.48 -14.30 -1.97
N LYS A 87 6.81 -14.22 -2.12
CA LYS A 87 7.71 -15.31 -1.71
C LYS A 87 7.58 -15.66 -0.22
N LEU A 88 7.45 -14.65 0.63
CA LEU A 88 7.26 -14.85 2.07
C LEU A 88 5.91 -15.51 2.37
N LYS A 89 4.85 -15.13 1.66
CA LYS A 89 3.54 -15.80 1.76
C LYS A 89 3.63 -17.26 1.30
N ASP A 90 4.20 -17.51 0.13
CA ASP A 90 4.31 -18.86 -0.45
C ASP A 90 5.18 -19.78 0.43
N ALA A 91 6.18 -19.21 1.11
CA ALA A 91 7.01 -19.90 2.08
C ALA A 91 6.32 -20.12 3.44
N GLY A 92 5.11 -19.62 3.63
CA GLY A 92 4.36 -19.70 4.90
C GLY A 92 4.85 -18.75 6.00
N ALA A 93 5.76 -17.83 5.67
CA ALA A 93 6.27 -16.83 6.61
C ALA A 93 5.27 -15.69 6.86
N LEU A 94 4.45 -15.38 5.85
CA LEU A 94 3.32 -14.47 5.97
C LEU A 94 2.02 -15.24 5.75
N ILE A 95 1.01 -14.96 6.57
CA ILE A 95 -0.38 -15.34 6.31
C ILE A 95 -1.13 -14.06 6.00
N CYS A 96 -1.97 -14.07 4.96
CA CYS A 96 -2.85 -12.96 4.63
C CYS A 96 -4.25 -13.50 4.41
N THR A 97 -5.24 -12.99 5.14
CA THR A 97 -6.66 -13.28 4.90
C THR A 97 -7.32 -12.32 3.92
#